data_AF-A0A382WSA5-F1
#
_entry.id   AF-A0A382WSA5-F1
#
_cell.length_a   1.000
_cell.length_b   1.000
_cell.length_c   1.000
_cell.angle_alpha   90.00
_cell.angle_beta   90.00
_cell.angle_gamma   90.00
#
_symmetry.space_group_name_H-M   'P 1'
#
loop_
_entity.id
_entity.type
_entity.pdbx_description
1 polymer ?
#
loop_
_entity_poly.entity_id
_entity_poly.type
_entity_poly.pdbx_seq_one_letter_code
_entity_poly.pdbx_strand_id
1 'polypeptide(L)'
;LSGSGPGFIFKFIESMIKAGIKIGLSETLSRELVTETFFGSASLLEVSDNELEELKEAVTSPGGTTEAGLNFLDKIDIDNIVFKMINSAVNRSKELSKKIN
;
A
#
# COMPACT_ATOMS: atom_id res chain seq x y z
N LEU A 1 -12.23 -0.30 -8.79
CA LEU A 1 -11.39 -0.22 -7.57
C LEU A 1 -11.11 -1.62 -7.02
N SER A 2 -12.11 -2.36 -6.53
CA SER A 2 -11.93 -3.71 -5.97
C SER A 2 -11.52 -4.79 -6.98
N GLY A 3 -11.98 -4.73 -8.24
CA GLY A 3 -11.65 -5.75 -9.25
C GLY A 3 -10.16 -5.83 -9.62
N SER A 4 -9.45 -4.70 -9.65
CA SER A 4 -8.00 -4.65 -9.91
C SER A 4 -7.16 -4.45 -8.64
N GLY A 5 -7.82 -4.13 -7.51
CA GLY A 5 -7.20 -3.75 -6.24
C GLY A 5 -6.18 -4.78 -5.73
N PRO A 6 -6.50 -6.09 -5.67
CA PRO A 6 -5.55 -7.10 -5.22
C PRO A 6 -4.24 -7.11 -6.02
N GLY A 7 -4.30 -6.88 -7.34
CA GLY A 7 -3.09 -6.80 -8.18
C GLY A 7 -2.19 -5.63 -7.81
N PHE A 8 -2.77 -4.48 -7.44
CA PHE A 8 -2.01 -3.31 -6.99
C PHE A 8 -1.37 -3.56 -5.63
N ILE A 9 -2.13 -4.13 -4.69
CA ILE A 9 -1.62 -4.47 -3.35
C ILE A 9 -0.48 -5.51 -3.43
N PHE A 10 -0.62 -6.55 -4.25
CA PHE A 10 0.47 -7.50 -4.47
C PHE A 10 1.72 -6.86 -5.06
N LYS A 11 1.57 -5.82 -5.90
CA LYS A 11 2.72 -5.06 -6.39
C LYS A 11 3.44 -4.28 -5.29
N PHE A 12 2.70 -3.68 -4.35
CA PHE A 12 3.30 -3.02 -3.17
C PHE A 12 3.99 -4.03 -2.25
N ILE A 13 3.35 -5.16 -1.96
CA ILE A 13 3.93 -6.26 -1.19
C ILE A 13 5.24 -6.74 -1.82
N GLU A 14 5.26 -6.97 -3.14
CA GLU A 14 6.46 -7.38 -3.86
C GLU A 14 7.61 -6.37 -3.68
N SER A 15 7.30 -5.07 -3.79
CA SER A 15 8.27 -3.99 -3.58
C SER A 15 8.81 -3.96 -2.14
N MET A 16 7.96 -4.17 -1.13
CA MET A 16 8.38 -4.23 0.28
C MET A 16 9.25 -5.45 0.59
N ILE A 17 8.91 -6.62 0.03
CA ILE A 17 9.75 -7.83 0.16
C ILE A 17 11.13 -7.58 -0.45
N LYS A 18 11.18 -7.01 -1.66
CA LYS A 18 12.44 -6.65 -2.33
C LYS A 18 13.24 -5.63 -1.52
N ALA A 19 12.58 -4.69 -0.84
CA ALA A 19 13.26 -3.74 0.05
C ALA A 19 13.83 -4.44 1.29
N GLY A 20 13.07 -5.34 1.92
CA GLY A 20 13.52 -6.18 3.05
C GLY A 20 14.80 -6.96 2.72
N ILE A 21 14.84 -7.58 1.55
CA ILE A 21 16.04 -8.28 1.07
C ILE A 21 17.22 -7.33 0.89
N LYS A 22 16.99 -6.15 0.30
CA LYS A 22 18.05 -5.13 0.10
C LYS A 22 18.65 -4.60 1.40
N ILE A 23 17.88 -4.58 2.49
CA ILE A 23 18.36 -4.17 3.81
C ILE A 23 18.91 -5.34 4.65
N GLY A 24 19.02 -6.54 4.06
CA GLY A 24 19.71 -7.69 4.65
C GLY A 24 18.82 -8.78 5.26
N LEU A 25 17.49 -8.70 5.10
CA LEU A 25 16.59 -9.77 5.54
C LEU A 25 16.59 -10.93 4.54
N SER A 26 16.26 -12.14 5.01
CA SER A 26 15.97 -13.24 4.09
C SER A 26 14.66 -12.99 3.34
N GLU A 27 14.51 -13.59 2.16
CA GLU A 27 13.26 -13.52 1.39
C GLU A 27 12.08 -14.07 2.21
N THR A 28 12.27 -15.21 2.88
CA THR A 28 11.26 -15.83 3.74
C THR A 28 10.81 -14.88 4.84
N LEU A 29 11.74 -14.31 5.61
CA LEU A 29 11.41 -13.39 6.70
C LEU A 29 10.76 -12.10 6.17
N SER A 30 11.26 -11.57 5.06
CA SER A 30 10.67 -10.39 4.41
C SER A 30 9.21 -10.65 4.00
N ARG A 31 8.93 -11.83 3.44
CA ARG A 31 7.58 -12.23 3.04
C ARG A 31 6.66 -12.39 4.24
N GLU A 32 7.13 -13.02 5.31
CA GLU A 32 6.37 -13.19 6.56
C GLU A 32 6.00 -11.83 7.16
N LEU A 33 7.00 -10.96 7.39
CA LEU A 33 6.79 -9.64 7.99
C LEU A 33 5.84 -8.76 7.18
N VAL A 34 6.00 -8.71 5.86
CA VAL A 34 5.12 -7.91 5.00
C VAL A 34 3.71 -8.48 5.00
N THR A 35 3.53 -9.80 4.99
CA THR A 35 2.20 -10.42 5.03
C THR A 35 1.45 -10.02 6.30
N GLU A 36 2.08 -10.17 7.46
CA GLU A 36 1.50 -9.78 8.74
C GLU A 36 1.25 -8.26 8.84
N THR A 37 2.15 -7.46 8.28
CA THR A 37 1.97 -5.99 8.24
C THR A 37 0.71 -5.60 7.47
N PHE A 38 0.49 -6.17 6.28
CA PHE A 38 -0.71 -5.89 5.49
C PHE A 38 -1.97 -6.43 6.15
N PHE A 39 -1.92 -7.65 6.68
CA PHE A 39 -3.06 -8.27 7.36
C PHE A 39 -3.47 -7.48 8.60
N GLY A 40 -2.51 -7.15 9.47
CA GLY A 40 -2.77 -6.40 10.69
C GLY A 40 -3.26 -4.98 10.42
N SER A 41 -2.69 -4.29 9.43
CA SER A 41 -3.13 -2.92 9.07
C SER A 41 -4.55 -2.92 8.49
N ALA A 42 -4.87 -3.85 7.60
CA ALA A 42 -6.20 -3.96 7.03
C ALA A 42 -7.25 -4.36 8.09
N SER A 43 -6.91 -5.32 8.95
CA SER A 43 -7.79 -5.76 10.05
C SER A 43 -8.03 -4.63 11.05
N LEU A 44 -7.00 -3.85 11.40
CA LEU A 44 -7.16 -2.71 12.30
C LEU A 44 -8.07 -1.64 11.69
N LEU A 45 -7.89 -1.33 10.41
CA LEU A 45 -8.77 -0.39 9.70
C LEU A 45 -10.23 -0.89 9.63
N GLU A 46 -10.45 -2.19 9.47
CA GLU A 46 -11.80 -2.77 9.39
C GLU A 46 -12.56 -2.70 10.72
N VAL A 47 -11.86 -2.90 11.84
CA VAL A 47 -12.51 -3.00 13.17
C VAL A 47 -12.46 -1.72 14.00
N SER A 48 -11.72 -0.70 13.55
CA SER A 48 -11.56 0.54 14.29
C SER A 48 -12.67 1.53 13.98
N ASP A 49 -13.13 2.24 15.01
CA ASP A 49 -14.01 3.41 14.87
C ASP A 49 -13.21 4.71 14.61
N ASN A 50 -11.88 4.65 14.62
CA ASN A 50 -11.01 5.80 14.43
C ASN A 50 -10.88 6.16 12.94
N GLU A 51 -10.61 7.43 12.68
CA GLU A 51 -10.29 7.90 11.33
C GLU A 51 -8.91 7.36 10.88
N LEU A 52 -8.69 7.24 9.56
CA LEU A 52 -7.43 6.71 9.01
C LEU A 52 -6.21 7.53 9.45
N GLU A 53 -6.38 8.84 9.65
CA GLU A 53 -5.32 9.72 10.15
C GLU A 53 -4.92 9.35 11.58
N GLU A 54 -5.90 9.11 12.46
CA GLU A 54 -5.67 8.69 13.85
C GLU A 54 -4.99 7.31 13.93
N LEU A 55 -5.37 6.37 13.04
CA LEU A 55 -4.70 5.06 12.94
C LEU A 55 -3.23 5.19 12.54
N LYS A 56 -2.93 6.10 11.61
CA LYS A 56 -1.56 6.39 11.16
C LYS A 56 -0.74 7.06 12.27
N GLU A 57 -1.34 8.00 13.01
CA GLU A 57 -0.72 8.65 14.17
C GLU A 57 -0.43 7.64 15.29
N ALA A 58 -1.35 6.72 15.57
CA ALA A 58 -1.20 5.71 16.61
C ALA A 58 0.03 4.79 16.44
N VAL A 59 0.51 4.62 15.20
CA VAL A 59 1.71 3.82 14.87
C VAL A 59 2.96 4.67 14.59
N THR A 60 2.90 5.98 14.85
CA THR A 60 3.95 6.95 14.56
C THR A 60 4.43 7.63 15.84
N SER A 61 5.64 7.29 16.30
CA SER A 61 6.27 8.00 17.41
C SER A 61 7.11 9.18 16.92
N PRO A 62 7.15 10.32 17.65
CA PRO A 62 8.02 11.45 17.30
C PRO A 62 9.49 11.05 17.24
N GLY A 63 10.16 11.37 16.13
CA GLY A 63 11.55 10.96 15.85
C GLY A 63 11.73 9.48 15.55
N GLY A 64 10.64 8.72 15.40
CA GLY A 64 10.64 7.28 15.17
C GLY A 64 10.92 6.86 13.73
N THR A 65 11.06 5.55 13.53
CA THR A 65 11.30 4.97 12.20
C THR A 65 10.10 5.09 11.27
N THR A 66 8.88 4.97 11.79
CA THR A 66 7.64 5.20 11.02
C THR A 66 7.58 6.64 10.51
N GLU A 67 7.84 7.61 11.39
CA GLU A 67 7.85 9.04 11.03
C GLU A 67 8.89 9.34 9.95
N ALA A 68 10.10 8.79 10.06
CA ALA A 68 11.14 8.94 9.04
C ALA A 68 10.69 8.40 7.67
N GLY A 69 9.98 7.26 7.64
CA GLY A 69 9.42 6.69 6.42
C GLY A 69 8.29 7.53 5.83
N LEU A 70 7.35 8.00 6.67
CA LEU A 70 6.24 8.86 6.25
C LEU A 70 6.74 10.20 5.70
N ASN A 71 7.70 10.84 6.38
CA ASN A 71 8.33 12.09 5.92
C ASN A 71 9.02 11.94 4.54
N PHE A 72 9.47 10.74 4.18
CA PHE A 72 9.97 10.49 2.84
C PHE A 72 8.82 10.36 1.84
N LEU A 73 7.74 9.67 2.20
CA LEU A 73 6.55 9.54 1.36
C LEU A 73 5.87 10.90 1.11
N ASP A 74 5.86 11.82 2.08
CA ASP A 74 5.28 13.16 1.92
C ASP A 74 6.02 14.02 0.89
N LYS A 75 7.28 13.69 0.58
CA LYS A 75 8.05 14.34 -0.49
C LYS A 75 7.69 13.81 -1.88
N ILE A 76 6.90 12.73 -1.93
CA ILE A 76 6.43 12.08 -3.14
C ILE A 76 4.93 12.41 -3.27
N ASP A 77 4.51 12.78 -4.48
CA ASP A 77 3.09 12.95 -4.79
C ASP A 77 2.39 11.58 -4.94
N ILE A 78 2.29 10.86 -3.81
CA ILE A 78 1.79 9.49 -3.76
C ILE A 78 0.31 9.42 -4.15
N ASP A 79 -0.47 10.43 -3.78
CA ASP A 79 -1.89 10.54 -4.11
C ASP A 79 -2.10 10.60 -5.62
N ASN A 80 -1.31 11.41 -6.34
CA ASN A 80 -1.37 11.47 -7.79
C ASN A 80 -0.86 10.18 -8.46
N ILE A 81 0.14 9.51 -7.89
CA ILE A 81 0.60 8.21 -8.38
C ILE A 81 -0.53 7.17 -8.27
N VAL A 82 -1.17 7.08 -7.11
CA VAL A 82 -2.30 6.17 -6.86
C VAL A 82 -3.49 6.52 -7.75
N PHE A 83 -3.81 7.81 -7.90
CA PHE A 83 -4.85 8.28 -8.81
C PHE A 83 -4.57 7.85 -10.26
N LYS A 84 -3.36 8.07 -10.78
CA LYS A 84 -2.96 7.66 -12.13
C LYS A 84 -3.03 6.15 -12.32
N MET A 85 -2.62 5.37 -11.33
CA MET A 85 -2.72 3.91 -11.34
C MET A 85 -4.19 3.46 -11.45
N ILE A 86 -5.07 3.99 -10.59
CA ILE A 86 -6.50 3.65 -10.61
C ILE A 86 -7.16 4.12 -11.91
N ASN A 87 -6.90 5.35 -12.34
CA ASN A 87 -7.49 5.92 -13.55
C ASN A 87 -7.07 5.14 -14.81
N SER A 88 -5.85 4.61 -14.85
CA SER A 88 -5.39 3.75 -15.96
C SER A 88 -6.22 2.47 -16.06
N ALA A 89 -6.52 1.83 -14.92
CA ALA A 89 -7.38 0.65 -14.90
C ALA A 89 -8.84 0.97 -15.26
N VAL A 90 -9.34 2.13 -14.83
CA VAL A 90 -10.69 2.62 -15.22
C VAL A 90 -10.77 2.86 -16.73
N ASN A 91 -9.79 3.54 -17.31
CA ASN A 91 -9.74 3.79 -18.74
C ASN A 91 -9.70 2.48 -19.54
N ARG A 92 -8.88 1.52 -19.09
CA ARG A 92 -8.83 0.20 -19.70
C ARG A 92 -10.17 -0.54 -19.62
N SER A 93 -10.84 -0.49 -18.48
CA SER A 93 -12.17 -1.08 -18.32
C SER A 93 -13.18 -0.47 -19.30
N LYS A 94 -13.18 0.86 -19.47
CA LYS A 94 -14.04 1.56 -20.44
C LYS A 94 -13.75 1.16 -21.89
N GLU A 95 -12.48 1.00 -22.26
CA GLU A 95 -12.11 0.52 -23.60
C GLU A 95 -12.63 -0.89 -23.88
N LEU A 96 -12.51 -1.78 -22.90
CA LEU A 96 -12.98 -3.17 -23.02
C LEU A 96 -14.50 -3.21 -23.17
N SER A 97 -15.24 -2.43 -22.39
CA SER A 97 -16.70 -2.34 -22.51
C SER A 97 -17.16 -1.81 -23.87
N LYS A 98 -16.41 -0.88 -24.49
CA LYS A 98 -16.73 -0.36 -25.83
C LYS A 98 -16.48 -1.35 -26.97
N LYS A 99 -15.66 -2.38 -26.77
CA LYS A 99 -15.39 -3.42 -27.78
C LYS A 99 -16.40 -4.57 -27.78
N ILE A 100 -17.21 -4.66 -26.73
CA ILE A 100 -18.19 -5.73 -26.51
C ILE A 100 -19.59 -5.31 -26.99
N ASN A 101 -19.79 -4.01 -27.23
CA ASN A 101 -20.97 -3.42 -27.88
C ASN A 101 -20.66 -3.08 -29.34
#